data_AF-A0A4R0UIY8-F1
#
_entry.id   AF-A0A4R0UIY8-F1
#
_cell.length_a   1.000
_cell.length_b   1.000
_cell.length_c   1.000
_cell.angle_alpha   90.00
_cell.angle_beta   90.00
_cell.angle_gamma   90.00
#
_symmetry.space_group_name_H-M   'P 1'
#
loop_
_entity.id
_entity.type
_entity.pdbx_description
1 polymer ?
#
loop_
_entity_poly.entity_id
_entity_poly.type
_entity_poly.pdbx_seq_one_letter_code
_entity_poly.pdbx_strand_id
1 'polypeptide(L)' 'MPDKRLWMPRCRTCGPLGPIAGLSDAISACTRHANQYPNHQTAWYPTYAQVTVKGKPNDCE' A
#
# COMPACT_ATOMS: atom_id res chain seq x y z
N MET A 1 -9.25 6.55 -16.91
CA MET A 1 -8.60 7.12 -15.71
C MET A 1 -7.81 5.98 -15.09
N PRO A 2 -6.48 6.09 -14.86
CA PRO A 2 -5.80 5.03 -14.10
C PRO A 2 -6.46 4.96 -12.73
N ASP A 3 -6.77 3.75 -12.30
CA ASP A 3 -7.42 3.46 -11.02
C ASP A 3 -6.53 4.07 -9.91
N LYS A 4 -6.87 5.28 -9.43
CA LYS A 4 -6.11 6.00 -8.38
C LYS A 4 -6.27 5.32 -7.01
N ARG A 5 -6.71 4.07 -7.00
CA ARG A 5 -6.94 3.31 -5.79
C ARG A 5 -5.58 2.88 -5.27
N LEU A 6 -5.30 3.33 -4.07
CA LEU A 6 -4.11 2.91 -3.37
C LEU A 6 -4.39 1.64 -2.58
N TRP A 7 -3.38 0.80 -2.46
CA TRP A 7 -3.45 -0.53 -1.86
C TRP A 7 -2.41 -0.63 -0.75
N MET A 8 -2.78 -1.31 0.33
CA MET A 8 -1.87 -1.58 1.44
C MET A 8 -1.44 -3.05 1.41
N PRO A 9 -0.17 -3.35 1.06
CA PRO A 9 0.36 -4.70 1.10
C PRO A 9 0.60 -5.15 2.55
N ARG A 10 0.16 -6.36 2.87
CA ARG A 10 0.18 -6.90 4.22
C ARG A 10 0.47 -8.39 4.21
N CYS A 11 1.28 -8.85 5.15
CA CYS A 11 1.41 -10.24 5.50
C CYS A 11 0.58 -10.52 6.76
N ARG A 12 -0.11 -11.66 6.81
CA ARG A 12 -0.84 -12.09 8.02
C ARG A 12 0.08 -12.30 9.22
N THR A 13 1.32 -12.74 8.98
CA THR A 13 2.29 -13.05 10.03
C THR A 13 3.12 -11.82 10.42
N CYS A 14 3.60 -11.04 9.44
CA CYS A 14 4.53 -9.93 9.68
C CYS A 14 3.85 -8.56 9.83
N GLY A 15 2.57 -8.45 9.43
CA GLY A 15 1.89 -7.16 9.38
C GLY A 15 2.15 -6.40 8.07
N PRO A 16 2.12 -5.05 8.09
CA PRO A 16 2.28 -4.23 6.88
C PRO A 16 3.64 -4.46 6.22
N LEU A 17 3.65 -4.67 4.91
CA LEU A 17 4.88 -4.94 4.14
C LEU A 17 5.52 -3.70 3.54
N GLY A 18 4.88 -2.54 3.70
CA GLY A 18 5.34 -1.28 3.13
C GLY A 18 4.27 -0.19 3.21
N PRO A 19 4.55 1.00 2.66
CA PRO A 19 3.59 2.08 2.58
C PRO A 19 2.43 1.73 1.63
N ILE A 20 1.37 2.51 1.75
CA ILE A 20 0.23 2.50 0.83
C ILE A 20 0.74 2.90 -0.56
N ALA A 21 0.54 2.04 -1.57
CA ALA A 21 1.12 2.20 -2.90
C ALA A 21 0.11 1.89 -4.01
N GLY A 22 0.50 2.07 -5.27
CA GLY A 22 -0.29 1.61 -6.40
C GLY A 22 -0.44 0.08 -6.40
N LEU A 23 -1.40 -0.44 -7.18
CA LEU A 23 -1.67 -1.89 -7.23
C LEU A 23 -0.41 -2.69 -7.60
N SER A 24 0.34 -2.24 -8.62
CA SER A 24 1.55 -2.91 -9.10
C SER A 24 2.65 -2.98 -8.04
N ASP A 25 2.88 -1.89 -7.30
CA ASP A 25 3.84 -1.85 -6.20
C ASP A 25 3.41 -2.73 -5.03
N ALA A 26 2.12 -2.72 -4.67
CA ALA A 26 1.59 -3.55 -3.60
C ALA A 26 1.70 -5.06 -3.93
N ILE A 27 1.41 -5.46 -5.17
CA ILE A 27 1.63 -6.83 -5.64
C ILE A 27 3.12 -7.18 -5.58
N SER A 28 3.99 -6.28 -6.07
CA SER A 28 5.44 -6.53 -6.09
C SER A 28 6.01 -6.72 -4.68
N ALA A 29 5.55 -5.92 -3.70
CA ALA A 29 5.92 -6.07 -2.29
C ALA A 29 5.45 -7.41 -1.72
N CYS A 30 4.20 -7.80 -1.98
CA CYS A 30 3.66 -9.09 -1.52
C CYS A 30 4.36 -10.30 -2.16
N THR A 31 4.68 -10.24 -3.45
CA THR A 31 5.41 -11.29 -4.18
C THR A 31 6.84 -11.43 -3.66
N ARG A 32 7.54 -10.31 -3.48
CA ARG A 32 8.90 -10.32 -2.89
C ARG A 32 8.90 -10.96 -1.50
N HIS A 33 7.92 -10.61 -0.67
CA HIS A 33 7.80 -11.19 0.67
C HIS A 33 7.46 -12.68 0.64
N ALA A 34 6.54 -13.10 -0.24
CA ALA A 34 6.21 -14.52 -0.41
C ALA A 34 7.41 -15.34 -0.90
N ASN A 35 8.26 -14.78 -1.77
CA ASN A 35 9.49 -15.43 -2.20
C ASN A 35 10.53 -15.57 -1.08
N GLN A 36 10.61 -14.60 -0.16
CA GLN A 36 11.51 -14.66 0.98
C GLN A 36 10.97 -15.55 2.12
N TYR A 37 9.65 -15.61 2.27
CA TYR A 37 8.97 -16.35 3.32
C TYR A 37 7.81 -17.18 2.72
N PRO A 38 8.09 -18.37 2.18
CA PRO A 38 7.10 -19.16 1.43
C PRO A 38 5.92 -19.64 2.28
N ASN A 39 6.07 -19.70 3.60
CA ASN A 39 5.01 -20.07 4.53
C ASN A 39 4.12 -18.88 4.95
N HIS A 40 4.45 -17.67 4.52
CA HIS A 40 3.71 -16.47 4.91
C HIS A 40 2.60 -16.16 3.90
N GLN A 41 1.38 -15.99 4.41
CA GLN A 41 0.26 -15.53 3.58
C GLN A 41 0.32 -14.01 3.46
N THR A 42 0.35 -13.52 2.22
CA THR A 42 0.32 -12.09 1.88
C THR A 42 -1.00 -11.73 1.19
N ALA A 43 -1.43 -10.49 1.38
CA ALA A 43 -2.64 -9.92 0.78
C ALA A 43 -2.44 -8.41 0.61
N TRP A 44 -3.16 -7.80 -0.32
CA TRP A 44 -3.21 -6.35 -0.47
C TRP A 44 -4.66 -5.89 -0.37
N TYR A 45 -4.89 -4.91 0.51
CA TYR A 45 -6.23 -4.40 0.76
C TYR A 45 -6.41 -3.04 0.10
N PRO A 46 -7.55 -2.78 -0.57
CA PRO A 46 -7.81 -1.47 -1.11
C PRO A 46 -7.95 -0.49 0.06
N THR A 47 -7.15 0.56 0.05
CA THR A 47 -7.29 1.63 1.02
C THR A 47 -8.37 2.59 0.53
N TYR A 48 -9.34 2.92 1.38
CA TYR A 48 -10.35 3.95 1.10
C TYR A 48 -9.76 5.37 1.22
N ALA A 49 -8.52 5.55 0.76
CA ALA A 49 -7.85 6.83 0.80
C ALA A 49 -8.39 7.74 -0.32
N GLN A 50 -9.64 8.21 -0.17
CA GLN A 50 -10.00 9.55 -0.61
C GLN A 50 -9.37 10.57 0.35
N VAL A 51 -8.05 10.54 0.55
CA VAL A 51 -7.38 11.69 1.13
C VAL A 51 -7.04 12.60 -0.03
N THR A 52 -8.05 13.36 -0.49
CA THR A 52 -7.77 14.63 -1.14
C THR A 52 -7.09 15.49 -0.07
N VAL A 53 -5.76 15.51 -0.05
CA VAL A 53 -5.03 16.57 0.66
C VAL A 53 -5.34 17.86 -0.09
N LYS A 54 -6.45 18.52 0.26
CA LYS A 54 -6.66 19.92 -0.07
C LYS A 54 -5.88 20.75 0.96
N GLY A 55 -4.58 20.50 1.02
CA GLY A 55 -3.65 21.40 1.71
C GLY A 55 -3.58 22.67 0.90
N LYS A 56 -4.30 23.70 1.32
CA LYS A 56 -3.97 25.07 0.95
C LYS A 56 -2.48 25.30 1.27
N PRO A 57 -1.67 25.90 0.39
CA PRO A 57 -0.38 26.43 0.81
C PRO A 57 -0.69 27.72 1.57
N ASN A 58 -0.92 27.63 2.88
CA ASN A 58 -0.95 28.83 3.71
C ASN A 58 -0.05 28.63 4.91
N ASP A 59 0.89 29.56 5.00
CA ASP A 59 1.52 30.07 6.22
C ASP A 59 2.53 29.14 6.90
N CYS A 60 3.76 29.15 6.36
CA CYS A 60 4.91 29.25 7.24
C CYS A 60 5.21 30.74 7.40
N GLU A 61 5.02 31.24 8.62
CA GLU A 61 5.46 32.54 9.14
C GLU A 61 6.94 32.82 8.86
#